data_AF-A0A4Y2WS07-F1
#
_entry.id   AF-A0A4Y2WS07-F1
#
_cell.length_a   1.000
_cell.length_b   1.000
_cell.length_c   1.000
_cell.angle_alpha   90.00
_cell.angle_beta   90.00
_cell.angle_gamma   90.00
#
_symmetry.space_group_name_H-M   'P 1'
#
loop_
_entity.id
_entity.type
_entity.pdbx_description
1 polymer ?
#
loop_
_entity_poly.entity_id
_entity_poly.type
_entity_poly.pdbx_seq_one_letter_code
_entity_poly.pdbx_strand_id
1 'polypeptide(L)'
;MRVPWWDSTLERQRKKTRALRARFLRCRHPEERQYRRTVYKREATRYKFMIKSKSRQSFNQSCYQLTKIHSFQLPYRLPAQKRKPCTILRGVRDVNGVVTSAVADTVHTIVDKLFPLDDVTKDSSYQKAVRILVRDYEEQSNYLPFSLEEIQGAFHSFKPKKAPGLDGVRIELKESISVVLIFCWI
;
A
#
# COMPACT_ATOMS: atom_id res chain seq x y z
N MET A 1 -41.41 -7.71 1.04
CA MET A 1 -40.13 -6.97 0.88
C MET A 1 -40.22 -6.02 -0.30
N ARG A 2 -39.90 -4.75 -0.10
CA ARG A 2 -39.85 -3.74 -1.18
C ARG A 2 -38.47 -3.81 -1.84
N VAL A 3 -38.44 -3.86 -3.18
CA VAL A 3 -37.19 -3.95 -3.93
C VAL A 3 -36.40 -2.64 -3.75
N PRO A 4 -35.10 -2.66 -3.35
CA PRO A 4 -34.36 -1.46 -2.93
C PRO A 4 -34.25 -0.37 -3.98
N TRP A 5 -34.25 -0.74 -5.27
CA TRP A 5 -34.13 0.18 -6.40
C TRP A 5 -35.48 0.68 -6.95
N TRP A 6 -36.60 0.28 -6.34
CA TRP A 6 -37.94 0.67 -6.81
C TRP A 6 -38.36 2.01 -6.23
N ASP A 7 -38.41 3.03 -7.08
CA ASP A 7 -38.72 4.41 -6.69
C ASP A 7 -39.98 4.98 -7.36
N SER A 8 -40.39 6.17 -6.91
CA SER A 8 -41.59 6.85 -7.41
C SER A 8 -41.50 7.22 -8.89
N THR A 9 -40.30 7.43 -9.43
CA THR A 9 -40.10 7.74 -10.84
C THR A 9 -40.32 6.51 -11.74
N LEU A 10 -39.85 5.32 -11.33
CA LEU A 10 -40.18 4.06 -12.01
C LEU A 10 -41.67 3.77 -11.97
N GLU A 11 -42.33 4.00 -10.84
CA GLU A 11 -43.78 3.80 -10.71
C GLU A 11 -44.57 4.74 -11.63
N ARG A 12 -44.17 6.02 -11.72
CA ARG A 12 -44.75 6.99 -12.66
C ARG A 12 -44.58 6.54 -14.11
N GLN A 13 -43.38 6.10 -14.48
CA GLN A 13 -43.08 5.62 -15.83
C GLN A 13 -43.83 4.33 -16.17
N ARG A 14 -43.99 3.42 -15.20
CA ARG A 14 -44.81 2.21 -15.33
C ARG A 14 -46.27 2.55 -15.61
N LYS A 15 -46.85 3.47 -14.83
CA LYS A 15 -48.23 3.96 -15.02
C LYS A 15 -48.40 4.60 -16.40
N LYS A 16 -47.47 5.48 -16.81
CA LYS A 16 -47.45 6.10 -18.15
C LYS A 16 -47.43 5.05 -19.26
N THR A 17 -46.51 4.08 -19.18
CA THR A 17 -46.36 3.02 -20.18
C THR A 17 -47.61 2.15 -20.28
N ARG A 18 -48.24 1.82 -19.14
CA ARG A 18 -49.50 1.07 -19.10
C ARG A 18 -50.64 1.83 -19.75
N ALA A 19 -50.78 3.12 -19.44
CA ALA A 19 -51.80 3.98 -20.04
C ALA A 19 -51.64 4.08 -21.57
N LEU A 20 -50.41 4.27 -22.05
CA LEU A 20 -50.12 4.31 -23.49
C LEU A 20 -50.41 2.97 -24.18
N ARG A 21 -50.04 1.85 -23.55
CA ARG A 21 -50.39 0.51 -24.06
C ARG A 21 -51.90 0.34 -24.18
N ALA A 22 -52.66 0.73 -23.16
CA ALA A 22 -54.12 0.64 -23.18
C ALA A 22 -54.73 1.51 -24.28
N ARG A 23 -54.26 2.75 -24.46
CA ARG A 23 -54.72 3.66 -25.53
C ARG A 23 -54.40 3.14 -26.94
N PHE A 24 -53.24 2.51 -27.12
CA PHE A 24 -52.86 1.84 -28.36
C PHE A 24 -53.78 0.64 -28.66
N LEU A 25 -53.99 -0.25 -27.69
CA LEU A 25 -54.79 -1.46 -27.88
C LEU A 25 -56.28 -1.15 -28.15
N ARG A 26 -56.81 -0.07 -27.57
CA ARG A 26 -58.20 0.36 -27.80
C ARG A 26 -58.41 1.12 -29.12
N CYS A 27 -57.35 1.55 -29.80
CA CYS A 27 -57.45 2.32 -31.04
C CYS A 27 -57.81 1.42 -32.23
N ARG A 28 -58.91 1.76 -32.92
CA ARG A 28 -59.40 1.02 -34.11
C ARG A 28 -58.95 1.66 -35.43
N HIS A 29 -58.76 2.99 -35.46
CA HIS A 29 -58.34 3.69 -36.67
C HIS A 29 -56.87 3.37 -37.03
N PRO A 30 -56.56 2.91 -38.26
CA PRO A 30 -55.24 2.39 -38.62
C PRO A 30 -54.08 3.37 -38.47
N GLU A 31 -54.20 4.60 -38.98
CA GLU A 31 -53.12 5.59 -38.97
C GLU A 31 -52.79 6.06 -37.55
N GLU A 32 -53.84 6.40 -36.79
CA GLU A 32 -53.71 6.81 -35.39
C GLU A 32 -53.17 5.66 -34.52
N ARG A 33 -53.56 4.41 -34.81
CA ARG A 33 -53.05 3.22 -34.13
C ARG A 33 -51.55 3.06 -34.35
N GLN A 34 -51.06 3.33 -35.57
CA GLN A 34 -49.63 3.26 -35.88
C GLN A 34 -48.85 4.34 -35.13
N TYR A 35 -49.34 5.58 -35.10
CA TYR A 35 -48.75 6.65 -34.30
C TYR A 35 -48.68 6.28 -32.80
N ARG A 36 -49.81 5.84 -32.23
CA ARG A 36 -49.89 5.42 -30.82
C ARG A 36 -48.97 4.23 -30.50
N ARG A 37 -48.79 3.31 -31.45
CA ARG A 37 -47.83 2.19 -31.33
C ARG A 37 -46.40 2.69 -31.17
N THR A 38 -45.99 3.64 -32.00
CA THR A 38 -44.64 4.25 -31.95
C THR A 38 -44.40 4.93 -30.60
N VAL A 39 -45.36 5.73 -30.13
CA VAL A 39 -45.28 6.41 -28.81
C VAL A 39 -45.18 5.39 -27.67
N TYR A 40 -46.04 4.37 -27.66
CA TYR A 40 -45.98 3.30 -26.65
C TYR A 40 -44.63 2.57 -26.68
N LYS A 41 -44.14 2.17 -27.85
CA LYS A 41 -42.88 1.43 -27.98
C LYS A 41 -41.70 2.25 -27.48
N ARG A 42 -41.64 3.54 -27.80
CA ARG A 42 -40.61 4.47 -27.29
C ARG A 42 -40.59 4.50 -25.76
N GLU A 43 -41.76 4.71 -25.14
CA GLU A 43 -41.87 4.82 -23.67
C GLU A 43 -41.65 3.46 -22.96
N ALA A 44 -42.04 2.36 -23.60
CA ALA A 44 -41.77 1.01 -23.10
C ALA A 44 -40.28 0.68 -23.12
N THR A 45 -39.55 1.06 -24.17
CA THR A 45 -38.09 0.94 -24.23
C THR A 45 -37.43 1.78 -23.15
N ARG A 46 -37.88 3.03 -22.96
CA ARG A 46 -37.39 3.90 -21.87
C ARG A 46 -37.61 3.27 -20.49
N TYR A 47 -38.80 2.72 -20.24
CA TYR A 47 -39.10 2.04 -18.99
C TYR A 47 -38.19 0.83 -18.74
N LYS A 48 -37.99 -0.02 -19.76
CA LYS A 48 -37.06 -1.17 -19.68
C LYS A 48 -35.63 -0.74 -19.38
N PHE A 49 -35.16 0.33 -20.02
CA PHE A 49 -33.84 0.89 -19.76
C PHE A 49 -33.72 1.39 -18.31
N MET A 50 -34.72 2.12 -17.81
CA MET A 50 -34.73 2.61 -16.42
C MET A 50 -34.68 1.47 -15.40
N ILE A 51 -35.41 0.37 -15.62
CA ILE A 51 -35.33 -0.81 -14.75
C ILE A 51 -33.89 -1.34 -14.72
N LYS A 52 -33.29 -1.59 -15.89
CA LYS A 52 -31.93 -2.14 -15.98
C LYS A 52 -30.89 -1.22 -15.33
N SER A 53 -31.01 0.08 -15.58
CA SER A 53 -30.09 1.09 -15.03
C SER A 53 -30.18 1.13 -13.50
N LYS A 54 -31.38 1.21 -12.93
CA LYS A 54 -31.55 1.32 -11.48
C LYS A 54 -31.24 0.02 -10.74
N SER A 55 -31.61 -1.13 -11.29
CA SER A 55 -31.25 -2.41 -10.69
C SER A 55 -29.74 -2.59 -10.65
N ARG A 56 -29.04 -2.25 -11.75
CA ARG A 56 -27.57 -2.31 -11.81
C ARG A 56 -26.92 -1.31 -10.86
N GLN A 57 -27.43 -0.08 -10.78
CA GLN A 57 -26.91 0.94 -9.88
C GLN A 57 -27.03 0.50 -8.41
N SER A 58 -28.19 0.00 -8.00
CA SER A 58 -28.39 -0.50 -6.64
C SER A 58 -27.52 -1.70 -6.34
N PHE A 59 -27.36 -2.63 -7.28
CA PHE A 59 -26.42 -3.74 -7.11
C PHE A 59 -24.98 -3.25 -6.91
N ASN A 60 -24.51 -2.33 -7.77
CA ASN A 60 -23.17 -1.77 -7.67
C ASN A 60 -22.96 -1.03 -6.33
N GLN A 61 -23.96 -0.28 -5.85
CA GLN A 61 -23.91 0.40 -4.56
C GLN A 61 -23.82 -0.62 -3.41
N SER A 62 -24.61 -1.69 -3.43
CA SER A 62 -24.53 -2.76 -2.43
C SER A 62 -23.15 -3.42 -2.43
N CYS A 63 -22.60 -3.74 -3.60
CA CYS A 63 -21.24 -4.28 -3.71
C CYS A 63 -20.20 -3.29 -3.15
N TYR A 64 -20.33 -2.00 -3.45
CA TYR A 64 -19.42 -0.98 -2.92
C TYR A 64 -19.48 -0.89 -1.39
N GLN A 65 -20.68 -0.88 -0.80
CA GLN A 65 -20.83 -0.87 0.66
C GLN A 65 -20.25 -2.15 1.29
N LEU A 66 -20.47 -3.30 0.66
CA LEU A 66 -19.91 -4.59 1.09
C LEU A 66 -18.38 -4.67 0.97
N THR A 67 -17.77 -3.94 0.05
CA THR A 67 -16.30 -3.86 -0.07
C THR A 67 -15.72 -2.85 0.91
N LYS A 68 -16.42 -1.74 1.16
CA LYS A 68 -16.02 -0.69 2.12
C LYS A 68 -16.00 -1.24 3.55
N ILE A 69 -17.03 -2.01 3.92
CA ILE A 69 -17.05 -2.76 5.16
C ILE A 69 -16.23 -4.02 4.88
N HIS A 70 -15.06 -4.19 5.50
CA HIS A 70 -14.11 -5.28 5.21
C HIS A 70 -14.60 -6.68 5.65
N SER A 71 -15.90 -6.96 5.49
CA SER A 71 -16.63 -8.15 5.90
C SER A 71 -15.98 -9.45 5.42
N PHE A 72 -15.36 -9.42 4.24
CA PHE A 72 -14.67 -10.57 3.67
C PHE A 72 -13.17 -10.65 3.98
N GLN A 73 -12.56 -9.58 4.51
CA GLN A 73 -11.12 -9.57 4.76
C GLN A 73 -10.71 -10.57 5.84
N LEU A 74 -11.47 -10.62 6.93
CA LEU A 74 -11.16 -11.48 8.05
C LEU A 74 -11.37 -12.96 7.65
N PRO A 75 -12.51 -13.37 7.06
CA PRO A 75 -12.67 -14.73 6.53
C PRO A 75 -11.60 -15.13 5.51
N TYR A 76 -11.11 -14.23 4.64
CA TYR A 76 -10.02 -14.55 3.70
C TYR A 76 -8.63 -14.60 4.34
N ARG A 77 -8.34 -13.75 5.35
CA ARG A 77 -7.02 -13.68 6.01
C ARG A 77 -6.77 -14.84 6.97
N LEU A 78 -7.84 -15.38 7.58
CA LEU A 78 -7.77 -16.48 8.54
C LEU A 78 -7.14 -17.77 7.94
N PRO A 79 -7.67 -18.36 6.85
CA PRO A 79 -7.09 -19.56 6.26
C PRO A 79 -5.75 -19.29 5.59
N ALA A 80 -5.52 -18.07 5.08
CA ALA A 80 -4.26 -17.70 4.45
C ALA A 80 -3.12 -17.44 5.44
N GLN A 81 -3.37 -17.49 6.76
CA GLN A 81 -2.41 -17.15 7.83
C GLN A 81 -1.68 -15.80 7.63
N LYS A 82 -2.25 -14.89 6.83
CA LYS A 82 -1.70 -13.54 6.55
C LYS A 82 -2.04 -12.57 7.69
N ARG A 83 -1.77 -12.97 8.92
CA ARG A 83 -1.87 -12.12 10.09
C ARG A 83 -0.53 -11.44 10.30
N LYS A 84 -0.52 -10.12 10.43
CA LYS A 84 0.65 -9.44 11.00
C LYS A 84 0.78 -9.96 12.44
N PRO A 85 1.92 -10.57 12.83
CA PRO A 85 2.14 -10.87 14.24
C PRO A 85 2.06 -9.55 15.00
N CYS A 86 1.24 -9.51 16.05
CA CYS A 86 1.28 -8.39 16.97
C CYS A 86 2.63 -8.48 17.67
N THR A 87 3.50 -7.49 17.48
CA THR A 87 4.75 -7.40 18.23
C THR A 87 4.39 -7.06 19.67
N ILE A 88 4.23 -8.10 20.50
CA ILE A 88 4.01 -7.94 21.93
C ILE A 88 5.38 -7.78 22.56
N LEU A 89 5.67 -6.59 23.07
CA LEU A 89 6.87 -6.31 23.83
C LEU A 89 6.76 -7.05 25.18
N ARG A 90 7.55 -8.10 25.37
CA ARG A 90 7.57 -8.87 26.62
C ARG A 90 8.53 -8.22 27.62
N GLY A 91 8.20 -8.31 28.90
CA GLY A 91 9.05 -7.84 29.99
C GLY A 91 10.46 -8.44 29.92
N VAL A 92 11.47 -7.59 30.12
CA VAL A 92 12.88 -7.95 30.23
C VAL A 92 13.35 -7.87 31.69
N ARG A 93 14.46 -8.53 32.02
CA ARG A 93 15.08 -8.42 33.34
C ARG A 93 15.85 -7.12 33.46
N ASP A 94 15.58 -6.38 34.52
CA ASP A 94 16.32 -5.18 34.90
C ASP A 94 17.71 -5.51 35.47
N VAL A 95 18.45 -4.49 35.88
CA VAL A 95 19.77 -4.61 36.51
C VAL A 95 19.75 -5.40 37.83
N ASN A 96 18.58 -5.50 38.48
CA ASN A 96 18.38 -6.24 39.72
C ASN A 96 17.87 -7.68 39.47
N GLY A 97 17.68 -8.07 38.21
CA GLY A 97 17.16 -9.38 37.82
C GLY A 97 15.63 -9.53 37.88
N VAL A 98 14.91 -8.44 38.20
CA VAL A 98 13.44 -8.36 38.27
C VAL A 98 12.86 -8.20 36.88
N VAL A 99 11.76 -8.90 36.59
CA VAL A 99 11.09 -8.82 35.29
C VAL A 99 10.21 -7.56 35.24
N THR A 100 10.47 -6.70 34.26
CA THR A 100 9.69 -5.49 34.00
C THR A 100 8.25 -5.83 33.62
N SER A 101 7.29 -5.12 34.21
CA SER A 101 5.85 -5.31 33.96
C SER A 101 5.24 -4.21 33.09
N ALA A 102 5.77 -2.98 33.19
CA ALA A 102 5.32 -1.86 32.37
C ALA A 102 6.11 -1.79 31.06
N VAL A 103 5.43 -1.40 29.98
CA VAL A 103 6.05 -1.24 28.66
C VAL A 103 7.15 -0.18 28.69
N ALA A 104 6.93 0.93 29.40
CA ALA A 104 7.91 2.01 29.53
C ALA A 104 9.23 1.49 30.16
N ASP A 105 9.13 0.78 31.28
CA ASP A 105 10.30 0.21 31.97
C ASP A 105 11.03 -0.82 31.10
N THR A 106 10.26 -1.62 30.36
CA THR A 106 10.82 -2.61 29.43
C THR A 106 11.64 -1.92 28.33
N VAL A 107 11.09 -0.85 27.73
CA VAL A 107 11.78 -0.07 26.70
C VAL A 107 13.03 0.60 27.27
N HIS A 108 12.92 1.26 28.42
CA HIS A 108 14.07 1.89 29.08
C HIS A 108 15.18 0.89 29.37
N THR A 109 14.85 -0.26 29.94
CA THR A 109 15.84 -1.32 30.25
C THR A 109 16.53 -1.83 28.98
N ILE A 110 15.79 -1.98 27.87
CA ILE A 110 16.37 -2.39 26.59
C ILE A 110 17.31 -1.32 26.06
N VAL A 111 16.88 -0.05 26.07
CA VAL A 111 17.68 1.08 25.58
C VAL A 111 18.95 1.23 26.38
N ASP A 112 18.87 1.27 27.71
CA ASP A 112 20.03 1.47 28.58
C ASP A 112 21.07 0.36 28.44
N LYS A 113 20.61 -0.88 28.16
CA LYS A 113 21.50 -2.04 28.04
C LYS A 113 22.12 -2.19 26.66
N LEU A 114 21.38 -1.88 25.60
CA LEU A 114 21.87 -2.02 24.22
C LEU A 114 22.57 -0.75 23.70
N PHE A 115 22.24 0.40 24.27
CA PHE A 115 22.78 1.71 23.90
C PHE A 115 23.24 2.47 25.16
N PRO A 116 24.23 1.92 25.89
CA PRO A 116 24.76 2.59 27.08
C PRO A 116 25.39 3.94 26.69
N LEU A 117 25.27 4.93 27.57
CA LEU A 117 25.97 6.20 27.43
C LEU A 117 27.48 5.95 27.51
N ASP A 118 28.24 6.61 26.63
CA ASP A 118 29.70 6.53 26.63
C ASP A 118 30.26 7.27 27.86
N ASP A 119 30.90 6.52 28.77
CA ASP A 119 31.40 7.04 30.05
C ASP A 119 32.78 6.43 30.37
N VAL A 120 33.82 7.24 30.16
CA VAL A 120 35.24 6.87 30.38
C VAL A 120 35.50 6.38 31.81
N THR A 121 34.72 6.86 32.79
CA THR A 121 34.93 6.49 34.20
C THR A 121 34.53 5.05 34.49
N LYS A 122 33.61 4.49 33.70
CA LYS A 122 33.08 3.12 33.83
C LYS A 122 33.81 2.12 32.93
N ASP A 123 34.74 2.59 32.10
CA ASP A 123 35.52 1.72 31.23
C ASP A 123 36.38 0.74 32.05
N SER A 124 36.30 -0.55 31.69
CA SER A 124 37.25 -1.57 32.12
C SER A 124 38.67 -1.26 31.63
N SER A 125 39.68 -1.91 32.21
CA SER A 125 41.08 -1.77 31.78
C SER A 125 41.27 -2.05 30.28
N TYR A 126 40.58 -3.06 29.76
CA TYR A 126 40.57 -3.38 28.33
C TYR A 126 39.94 -2.26 27.48
N GLN A 127 38.76 -1.77 27.87
CA GLN A 127 38.08 -0.68 27.14
C GLN A 127 38.92 0.60 27.13
N LYS A 128 39.59 0.94 28.24
CA LYS A 128 40.53 2.07 28.32
C LYS A 128 41.68 1.90 27.33
N ALA A 129 42.28 0.71 27.24
CA ALA A 129 43.35 0.43 26.30
C ALA A 129 42.89 0.56 24.84
N VAL A 130 41.69 0.06 24.50
CA VAL A 130 41.12 0.23 23.15
C VAL A 130 40.86 1.71 22.84
N ARG A 131 40.34 2.48 23.79
CA ARG A 131 40.10 3.93 23.59
C ARG A 131 41.41 4.67 23.33
N ILE A 132 42.47 4.36 24.07
CA ILE A 132 43.81 4.93 23.86
C ILE A 132 44.33 4.53 22.48
N LEU A 133 44.26 3.24 22.12
CA LEU A 133 44.69 2.75 20.81
C LEU A 133 44.00 3.46 19.64
N VAL A 134 42.69 3.69 19.75
CA VAL A 134 41.91 4.37 18.70
C VAL A 134 42.17 5.87 18.68
N ARG A 135 42.28 6.53 19.85
CA ARG A 135 42.53 7.97 19.95
C ARG A 135 43.93 8.34 19.47
N ASP A 136 44.91 7.52 19.85
CA ASP A 136 46.32 7.71 19.53
C ASP A 136 46.68 6.96 18.24
N TYR A 137 45.68 6.53 17.46
CA TYR A 137 45.88 5.96 16.15
C TYR A 137 46.40 7.05 15.20
N GLU A 138 47.68 6.96 14.86
CA GLU A 138 48.25 7.75 13.78
C GLU A 138 48.18 6.93 12.49
N GLU A 139 47.57 7.53 11.47
CA GLU A 139 47.43 6.94 10.15
C GLU A 139 48.84 6.75 9.56
N GLN A 140 49.32 5.52 9.52
CA GLN A 140 50.57 5.20 8.85
C GLN A 140 50.38 5.47 7.36
N SER A 141 50.97 6.55 6.86
CA SER A 141 50.92 7.05 5.46
C SER A 141 51.35 6.04 4.38
N ASN A 142 51.62 4.78 4.73
CA ASN A 142 52.04 3.71 3.82
C ASN A 142 50.86 2.84 3.34
N TYR A 143 49.64 3.39 3.30
CA TYR A 143 48.57 2.73 2.56
C TYR A 143 48.91 2.77 1.07
N LEU A 144 49.05 1.60 0.45
CA LEU A 144 49.10 1.54 -0.99
C LEU A 144 47.78 2.08 -1.55
N PRO A 145 47.82 2.88 -2.63
CA PRO A 145 46.60 3.25 -3.32
C PRO A 145 45.89 1.97 -3.81
N PHE A 146 44.56 1.97 -3.78
CA PHE A 146 43.77 0.86 -4.31
C PHE A 146 44.16 0.56 -5.76
N SER A 147 44.32 -0.72 -6.09
CA SER A 147 44.61 -1.12 -7.45
C SER A 147 43.39 -0.88 -8.35
N LEU A 148 43.62 -0.75 -9.65
CA LEU A 148 42.53 -0.64 -10.61
C LEU A 148 41.64 -1.88 -10.57
N GLU A 149 42.20 -3.08 -10.37
CA GLU A 149 41.42 -4.31 -10.26
C GLU A 149 40.55 -4.33 -9.01
N GLU A 150 41.03 -3.80 -7.88
CA GLU A 150 40.24 -3.71 -6.64
C GLU A 150 39.04 -2.77 -6.81
N ILE A 151 39.28 -1.60 -7.41
CA ILE A 151 38.23 -0.62 -7.72
C ILE A 151 37.21 -1.26 -8.68
N GLN A 152 37.68 -1.90 -9.75
CA GLN A 152 36.81 -2.60 -10.68
C GLN A 152 36.02 -3.73 -10.00
N GLY A 153 36.65 -4.53 -9.15
CA GLY A 153 36.00 -5.60 -8.38
C GLY A 153 34.87 -5.06 -7.51
N ALA A 154 35.09 -3.95 -6.82
CA ALA A 154 34.06 -3.26 -6.05
C ALA A 154 32.90 -2.79 -6.93
N PHE A 155 33.18 -2.20 -8.11
CA PHE A 155 32.15 -1.78 -9.07
C PHE A 155 31.31 -2.95 -9.59
N HIS A 156 31.90 -4.11 -9.86
CA HIS A 156 31.17 -5.30 -10.29
C HIS A 156 30.32 -5.91 -9.18
N SER A 157 30.69 -5.69 -7.91
CA SER A 157 29.96 -6.25 -6.77
C SER A 157 28.59 -5.61 -6.53
N PHE A 158 28.33 -4.37 -6.98
CA PHE A 158 27.01 -3.78 -6.71
C PHE A 158 25.91 -4.39 -7.56
N LYS A 159 24.88 -4.89 -6.88
CA LYS A 159 23.70 -5.52 -7.49
C LYS A 159 22.87 -4.49 -8.26
N PRO A 160 22.39 -4.81 -9.47
CA PRO A 160 21.52 -3.90 -10.23
C PRO A 160 20.19 -3.67 -9.50
N LYS A 161 19.52 -2.56 -9.84
CA LYS A 161 18.18 -2.19 -9.32
C LYS A 161 18.09 -1.94 -7.81
N LYS A 162 19.21 -1.67 -7.14
CA LYS A 162 19.16 -1.10 -5.79
C LYS A 162 18.67 0.35 -5.89
N ALA A 163 17.90 0.76 -4.88
CA ALA A 163 17.47 2.14 -4.79
C ALA A 163 18.70 3.06 -4.64
N PRO A 164 18.72 4.23 -5.30
CA PRO A 164 19.79 5.21 -5.14
C PRO A 164 19.88 5.68 -3.68
N GLY A 165 21.08 6.09 -3.27
CA GLY A 165 21.30 6.71 -1.98
C GLY A 165 20.72 8.13 -1.90
N LEU A 166 21.05 8.83 -0.81
CA LEU A 166 20.67 10.23 -0.62
C LEU A 166 21.26 11.17 -1.69
N ASP A 167 22.37 10.75 -2.30
CA ASP A 167 23.04 11.41 -3.42
C ASP A 167 22.29 11.26 -4.76
N GLY A 168 21.28 10.39 -4.84
CA GLY A 168 20.48 10.17 -6.05
C GLY A 168 21.21 9.41 -7.17
N VAL A 169 22.44 8.96 -6.95
CA VAL A 169 23.25 8.28 -7.97
C VAL A 169 22.75 6.86 -8.17
N ARG A 170 22.39 6.51 -9.40
CA ARG A 170 21.93 5.17 -9.75
C ARG A 170 23.11 4.29 -10.15
N ILE A 171 23.04 3.03 -9.77
CA ILE A 171 23.99 1.98 -10.19
C ILE A 171 24.08 1.84 -11.72
N GLU A 172 23.04 2.26 -12.43
CA GLU A 172 22.99 2.26 -13.90
C GLU A 172 23.95 3.29 -14.52
N LEU A 173 24.40 4.31 -13.78
CA LEU A 173 25.42 5.27 -14.23
C LEU A 173 26.87 4.75 -14.11
N LYS A 174 27.08 3.53 -13.62
CA LYS A 174 28.42 2.95 -13.47
C LYS A 174 29.22 2.90 -14.77
N GLU A 175 28.56 2.57 -15.89
CA GLU A 175 29.23 2.49 -17.20
C GLU A 175 29.75 3.86 -17.66
N SER A 176 29.07 4.94 -17.26
CA SER A 176 29.46 6.33 -17.56
C SER A 176 30.66 6.77 -16.71
N ILE A 177 30.69 6.38 -15.44
CA ILE A 177 31.71 6.80 -14.46
C ILE A 177 33.05 6.09 -14.70
N SER A 178 33.04 4.82 -15.11
CA SER A 178 34.27 4.10 -15.48
C SER A 178 35.02 4.77 -16.63
N VAL A 179 34.31 5.40 -17.58
CA VAL A 179 34.92 6.13 -18.69
C VAL A 179 35.55 7.45 -18.20
N VAL A 180 34.88 8.18 -17.31
CA VAL A 180 35.39 9.48 -16.82
C VAL A 180 36.63 9.34 -15.94
N LEU A 181 36.70 8.30 -15.10
CA LEU A 181 37.89 8.06 -14.25
C LEU A 181 39.13 7.65 -15.06
N ILE A 182 38.94 6.98 -16.21
CA ILE A 182 40.04 6.64 -17.12
C ILE A 182 40.58 7.89 -17.84
N PHE A 183 39.74 8.88 -18.14
CA PHE A 183 40.14 10.11 -18.84
C PHE A 183 40.68 11.23 -17.93
N CYS A 184 40.49 11.16 -16.61
CA CYS A 184 41.00 12.17 -15.66
C CYS A 184 42.32 11.79 -14.98
N TRP A 185 42.88 10.61 -15.28
CA TRP A 185 44.14 10.09 -14.74
C TRP A 185 45.18 9.75 -15.83
N ILE A 186 45.02 10.33 -17.03
CA ILE A 186 46.02 10.43 -18.10
C ILE A 186 46.18 11.92 -18.41
#